data_AF-A0A925JBH3-F1
#
_entry.id   AF-A0A925JBH3-F1
#
_cell.length_a   1.000
_cell.length_b   1.000
_cell.length_c   1.000
_cell.angle_alpha   90.00
_cell.angle_beta   90.00
_cell.angle_gamma   90.00
#
_symmetry.space_group_name_H-M   'P 1'
#
loop_
_entity.id
_entity.type
_entity.pdbx_description
1 polymer ?
#
loop_
_entity_poly.entity_id
_entity_poly.type
_entity_poly.pdbx_seq_one_letter_code
_entity_poly.pdbx_strand_id
1 'polypeptide(L)'
;LVEWVSGGFDAERWMMHFMAAFFLVFSFFKLLDLKGFADSYSSYDIIARKWRGWGYIYAFIELGLGLAYLTHFFPAVTNIITLVVMTVSLIGVIQAVSSRKTIRCACLGAVFNLPMSTVTIIEDGLMIAMSAYMLLA
;
A
#
# COMPACT_ATOMS: atom_id res chain seq x y z
N LEU A 1 18.69 14.63 -1.36
CA LEU A 1 18.68 16.06 -1.74
C LEU A 1 18.10 16.94 -0.63
N VAL A 2 16.97 16.58 0.00
CA VAL A 2 16.42 17.32 1.17
C VAL A 2 17.25 17.14 2.45
N GLU A 3 17.68 15.91 2.78
CA GLU A 3 18.46 15.64 4.01
C GLU A 3 19.88 16.21 4.01
N TRP A 4 20.47 16.38 2.82
CA TRP A 4 21.77 17.05 2.65
C TRP A 4 21.69 18.57 2.84
N VAL A 5 20.48 19.14 2.75
CA VAL A 5 20.22 20.57 2.92
C VAL A 5 19.80 20.91 4.36
N SER A 6 19.24 19.96 5.12
CA SER A 6 18.74 20.19 6.48
C SER A 6 19.79 20.08 7.59
N GLY A 7 21.01 19.62 7.31
CA GLY A 7 22.11 19.63 8.29
C GLY A 7 21.96 18.64 9.45
N GLY A 8 20.99 17.73 9.39
CA GLY A 8 20.72 16.67 10.37
C GLY A 8 19.84 15.56 9.77
N PHE A 9 19.99 14.34 10.27
CA PHE A 9 19.21 13.18 9.85
C PHE A 9 17.90 13.14 10.65
N ASP A 10 16.81 13.60 10.05
CA ASP A 10 15.49 13.64 10.69
C ASP A 10 14.74 12.35 10.34
N ALA A 11 14.85 11.34 11.22
CA ALA A 11 14.27 10.01 10.99
C ALA A 11 12.78 10.06 10.61
N GLU A 12 12.01 10.97 11.20
CA GLU A 12 10.59 11.19 10.86
C GLU A 12 10.38 11.66 9.42
N ARG A 13 11.19 12.60 8.95
CA ARG A 13 11.07 13.14 7.59
C ARG A 13 11.49 12.10 6.57
N TRP A 14 12.53 11.32 6.88
CA TRP A 14 12.94 10.18 6.07
C TRP A 14 11.84 9.12 5.97
N MET A 15 11.22 8.74 7.10
CA MET A 15 10.10 7.80 7.15
C MET A 15 8.90 8.28 6.34
N MET A 16 8.52 9.56 6.44
CA MET A 16 7.42 10.12 5.63
C MET A 16 7.69 10.05 4.13
N HIS A 17 8.89 10.45 3.69
CA HIS A 17 9.23 10.40 2.27
C HIS A 17 9.29 8.96 1.75
N PHE A 18 9.79 8.03 2.56
CA PHE A 18 9.79 6.60 2.23
C PHE A 18 8.36 6.07 2.05
N MET A 19 7.46 6.36 3.01
CA MET A 19 6.05 5.97 2.92
C MET A 19 5.33 6.62 1.73
N ALA A 20 5.58 7.91 1.45
CA ALA A 20 5.01 8.62 0.30
C ALA A 20 5.41 7.95 -1.02
N ALA A 21 6.71 7.69 -1.21
CA ALA A 21 7.23 7.06 -2.41
C ALA A 21 6.63 5.66 -2.58
N PHE A 22 6.54 4.91 -1.49
CA PHE A 22 5.97 3.58 -1.47
C PHE A 22 4.52 3.56 -1.95
N PHE A 23 3.65 4.36 -1.33
CA PHE A 23 2.24 4.44 -1.72
C PHE A 23 2.04 4.88 -3.16
N LEU A 24 2.81 5.87 -3.63
CA LEU A 24 2.71 6.36 -5.00
C LEU A 24 3.15 5.31 -6.02
N VAL A 25 4.26 4.61 -5.78
CA VAL A 25 4.76 3.57 -6.68
C VAL A 25 3.81 2.37 -6.72
N PHE A 26 3.36 1.88 -5.55
CA PHE A 26 2.44 0.75 -5.48
C PHE A 26 1.05 1.07 -6.03
N SER A 27 0.53 2.27 -5.78
CA SER A 27 -0.72 2.71 -6.39
C SER A 27 -0.58 2.86 -7.91
N PHE A 28 0.54 3.42 -8.40
CA PHE A 28 0.78 3.56 -9.83
C PHE A 28 0.77 2.20 -10.57
N PHE A 29 1.42 1.18 -10.02
CA PHE A 29 1.36 -0.17 -10.58
C PHE A 29 -0.06 -0.75 -10.58
N LYS A 30 -0.87 -0.46 -9.57
CA LYS A 30 -2.30 -0.85 -9.54
C LYS A 30 -3.12 -0.09 -10.57
N LEU A 31 -2.83 1.19 -10.81
CA LEU A 31 -3.51 2.01 -11.81
C LEU A 31 -3.20 1.57 -13.25
N LEU A 32 -1.99 1.07 -13.50
CA LEU A 32 -1.59 0.55 -14.83
C LEU A 32 -2.48 -0.62 -15.28
N ASP A 33 -2.90 -1.50 -14.37
CA ASP A 33 -3.82 -2.61 -14.67
C ASP A 33 -4.93 -2.73 -13.61
N LEU A 34 -5.73 -1.67 -13.51
CA LEU A 34 -6.79 -1.53 -12.51
C LEU A 34 -7.82 -2.68 -12.57
N LYS A 35 -8.12 -3.16 -13.78
CA LYS A 35 -9.07 -4.26 -14.01
C LYS A 35 -8.51 -5.61 -13.55
N GLY A 36 -7.27 -5.96 -13.91
CA GLY A 36 -6.66 -7.21 -13.48
C GLY A 36 -6.35 -7.21 -11.99
N PHE A 37 -6.02 -6.05 -11.41
CA PHE A 37 -5.95 -5.89 -9.96
C PHE A 37 -7.31 -6.16 -9.30
N ALA A 38 -8.38 -5.48 -9.72
CA ALA A 38 -9.69 -5.67 -9.12
C ALA A 38 -10.24 -7.10 -9.29
N ASP A 39 -9.97 -7.75 -10.43
CA ASP A 39 -10.37 -9.14 -10.66
C ASP A 39 -9.59 -10.11 -9.76
N SER A 40 -8.27 -9.94 -9.66
CA SER A 40 -7.43 -10.72 -8.75
C SER A 40 -7.80 -10.49 -7.28
N TYR A 41 -8.07 -9.24 -6.89
CA TYR A 41 -8.46 -8.86 -5.53
C TYR A 41 -9.84 -9.42 -5.15
N SER A 42 -10.78 -9.41 -6.10
CA SER A 42 -12.11 -10.00 -5.92
C SER A 42 -12.12 -11.51 -5.76
N SER A 43 -11.05 -12.19 -6.20
CA SER A 43 -10.92 -13.64 -6.10
C SER A 43 -10.56 -14.12 -4.69
N TYR A 44 -10.04 -13.24 -3.82
CA TYR A 44 -9.54 -13.60 -2.48
C TYR A 44 -10.15 -12.82 -1.32
N ASP A 45 -10.56 -11.56 -1.52
CA ASP A 45 -11.10 -10.73 -0.45
C ASP A 45 -12.63 -10.90 -0.29
N ILE A 46 -13.14 -11.06 0.95
CA ILE A 46 -14.58 -11.26 1.22
C ILE A 46 -15.44 -10.09 0.73
N ILE A 47 -14.93 -8.86 0.84
CA ILE A 47 -15.64 -7.62 0.49
C ILE A 47 -15.58 -7.45 -1.03
N ALA A 48 -14.40 -7.65 -1.64
CA ALA A 48 -14.24 -7.54 -3.09
C ALA A 48 -14.95 -8.67 -3.86
N ARG A 49 -15.14 -9.85 -3.25
CA ARG A 49 -15.95 -10.94 -3.81
C ARG A 49 -17.43 -10.56 -3.91
N LYS A 50 -17.92 -9.74 -2.97
CA LYS A 50 -19.30 -9.22 -2.98
C LYS A 50 -19.42 -7.97 -3.85
N TRP A 51 -18.39 -7.12 -3.87
CA TRP A 51 -18.36 -5.90 -4.66
C TRP A 51 -16.99 -5.64 -5.28
N ARG A 52 -16.84 -5.99 -6.56
CA ARG A 52 -15.61 -5.72 -7.35
C ARG A 52 -15.20 -4.24 -7.34
N GLY A 53 -16.14 -3.33 -7.13
CA GLY A 53 -15.90 -1.89 -7.01
C GLY A 53 -14.95 -1.51 -5.86
N TRP A 54 -14.86 -2.34 -4.82
CA TRP A 54 -14.00 -2.07 -3.66
C TRP A 54 -12.50 -2.06 -4.03
N GLY A 55 -12.07 -2.96 -4.93
CA GLY A 55 -10.67 -2.98 -5.39
C GLY A 55 -10.27 -1.69 -6.12
N TYR A 56 -11.19 -1.08 -6.87
CA TYR A 56 -10.97 0.20 -7.52
C TYR A 56 -10.83 1.32 -6.49
N ILE A 57 -11.77 1.41 -5.54
CA ILE A 57 -11.76 2.42 -4.47
C ILE A 57 -10.46 2.35 -3.68
N TYR A 58 -9.99 1.14 -3.35
CA TYR A 58 -8.77 0.92 -2.61
C TYR A 58 -7.52 1.49 -3.31
N ALA A 59 -7.37 1.26 -4.62
CA ALA A 59 -6.24 1.81 -5.38
C ALA A 59 -6.20 3.36 -5.35
N PHE A 60 -7.36 4.02 -5.35
CA PHE A 60 -7.47 5.47 -5.21
C PHE A 60 -7.18 5.96 -3.78
N ILE A 61 -7.55 5.20 -2.74
CA ILE A 61 -7.23 5.53 -1.35
C ILE A 61 -5.71 5.55 -1.16
N GLU A 62 -5.00 4.55 -1.66
CA GLU A 62 -3.53 4.49 -1.57
C GLU A 62 -2.86 5.64 -2.32
N LEU A 63 -3.38 6.00 -3.51
CA LEU A 63 -2.91 7.18 -4.23
C LEU A 63 -3.06 8.44 -3.37
N GLY A 64 -4.25 8.62 -2.77
CA GLY A 64 -4.56 9.76 -1.91
C GLY A 64 -3.65 9.84 -0.69
N LEU A 65 -3.36 8.71 -0.05
CA LEU A 65 -2.42 8.62 1.06
C LEU A 65 -0.98 8.98 0.65
N GLY A 66 -0.53 8.50 -0.51
CA GLY A 66 0.78 8.86 -1.06
C GLY A 66 0.92 10.36 -1.31
N LEU A 67 -0.11 10.99 -1.88
CA LEU A 67 -0.18 12.44 -2.05
C LEU A 67 -0.25 13.19 -0.71
N ALA A 68 -0.98 12.68 0.28
CA ALA A 68 -1.09 13.29 1.60
C ALA A 68 0.25 13.31 2.34
N TYR A 69 1.02 12.20 2.26
CA TYR A 69 2.38 12.15 2.80
C TYR A 69 3.34 13.07 2.04
N LEU A 70 3.23 13.17 0.71
CA LEU A 70 4.09 14.05 -0.09
C LEU A 70 3.83 15.54 0.20
N THR A 71 2.58 15.91 0.44
CA THR A 71 2.16 17.30 0.69
C THR A 71 2.23 17.69 2.17
N HIS A 72 2.62 16.79 3.07
CA HIS A 72 2.58 16.98 4.52
C HIS A 72 1.21 17.46 5.02
N PHE A 73 0.13 17.00 4.39
CA PHE A 73 -1.22 17.40 4.75
C PHE A 73 -1.62 16.70 6.06
N PHE A 74 -1.64 17.45 7.17
CA PHE A 74 -2.01 16.96 8.52
C PHE A 74 -1.38 15.59 8.88
N PRO A 75 -0.10 15.56 9.31
CA PRO A 75 0.63 14.31 9.51
C PRO A 75 -0.02 13.37 10.52
N ALA A 76 -0.62 13.89 11.59
CA ALA A 76 -1.30 13.08 12.60
C ALA A 76 -2.54 12.35 12.02
N VAL A 77 -3.37 13.05 11.24
CA VAL A 77 -4.57 12.47 10.64
C VAL A 77 -4.18 11.45 9.57
N THR A 78 -3.21 11.80 8.72
CA THR A 78 -2.69 10.91 7.69
C THR A 78 -2.12 9.64 8.30
N ASN A 79 -1.33 9.72 9.38
CA ASN A 79 -0.80 8.54 10.08
C ASN A 79 -1.91 7.63 10.64
N ILE A 80 -2.96 8.20 11.22
CA ILE A 80 -4.11 7.41 11.73
C ILE A 80 -4.82 6.69 10.59
N ILE A 81 -5.11 7.39 9.48
CA ILE A 81 -5.78 6.79 8.32
C ILE A 81 -4.90 5.70 7.73
N THR A 82 -3.60 5.95 7.57
CA THR A 82 -2.64 4.96 7.07
C THR A 82 -2.62 3.73 7.95
N LEU A 83 -2.60 3.87 9.27
CA LEU A 83 -2.62 2.74 10.19
C LEU A 83 -3.89 1.90 10.02
N VAL A 84 -5.06 2.54 9.91
CA VAL A 84 -6.33 1.83 9.67
C VAL A 84 -6.36 1.16 8.29
N VAL A 85 -5.94 1.86 7.24
CA VAL A 85 -5.97 1.32 5.87
C VAL A 85 -4.97 0.17 5.72
N MET A 86 -3.74 0.33 6.24
CA MET A 86 -2.71 -0.71 6.17
C MET A 86 -3.05 -1.93 7.02
N THR A 87 -3.66 -1.77 8.19
CA THR A 87 -4.11 -2.92 8.98
C THR A 87 -5.20 -3.71 8.27
N VAL A 88 -6.17 -3.04 7.64
CA VAL A 88 -7.20 -3.70 6.82
C VAL A 88 -6.57 -4.40 5.62
N SER A 89 -5.63 -3.75 4.93
CA SER A 89 -4.92 -4.34 3.79
C SER A 89 -4.08 -5.54 4.17
N LEU A 90 -3.37 -5.47 5.29
CA LEU A 90 -2.57 -6.57 5.81
C LEU A 90 -3.45 -7.81 6.09
N ILE A 91 -4.64 -7.62 6.66
CA ILE A 91 -5.61 -8.71 6.85
C ILE A 91 -6.03 -9.31 5.51
N GLY A 92 -6.33 -8.47 4.51
CA GLY A 92 -6.68 -8.92 3.15
C GLY A 92 -5.54 -9.70 2.45
N VAL A 93 -4.30 -9.23 2.59
CA VAL A 93 -3.10 -9.89 2.06
C VAL A 93 -2.84 -11.23 2.76
N ILE A 94 -2.94 -11.28 4.09
CA ILE A 94 -2.80 -12.53 4.86
C ILE A 94 -3.86 -13.55 4.42
N GLN A 95 -5.10 -13.10 4.22
CA GLN A 95 -6.20 -13.96 3.76
C GLN A 95 -6.00 -14.47 2.32
N ALA A 96 -5.45 -13.63 1.44
CA ALA A 96 -5.10 -14.00 0.08
C ALA A 96 -3.96 -15.03 0.03
N VAL A 97 -2.90 -14.82 0.82
CA VAL A 97 -1.76 -15.76 0.96
C VAL A 97 -2.21 -17.08 1.56
N SER A 98 -3.11 -17.05 2.55
CA SER A 98 -3.67 -18.25 3.19
C SER A 98 -4.54 -19.08 2.22
N SER A 99 -5.20 -18.44 1.26
CA SER A 99 -6.15 -19.11 0.36
C SER A 99 -5.54 -19.99 -0.74
N ARG A 100 -4.21 -20.03 -0.93
CA ARG A 100 -3.48 -20.89 -1.92
C ARG A 100 -4.27 -21.28 -3.18
N LYS A 101 -4.98 -20.36 -3.85
CA LYS A 101 -5.64 -20.74 -5.11
C LYS A 101 -4.67 -20.58 -6.26
N THR A 102 -4.42 -21.69 -6.92
CA THR A 102 -3.73 -21.77 -8.20
C THR A 102 -4.60 -21.11 -9.27
N ILE A 103 -4.20 -19.97 -9.82
CA ILE A 103 -4.76 -19.50 -11.09
C ILE A 103 -3.60 -19.16 -12.02
N ARG A 104 -3.48 -19.99 -13.07
CA ARG A 104 -2.50 -19.82 -14.14
C ARG A 104 -3.02 -18.82 -15.18
N CYS A 105 -2.10 -17.99 -15.66
CA CYS A 105 -2.28 -16.97 -16.69
C CYS A 105 -2.63 -17.52 -18.07
N ALA A 106 -3.22 -16.65 -18.88
CA ALA A 106 -2.84 -16.49 -20.28
C ALA A 106 -2.74 -14.99 -20.54
N CYS A 107 -1.73 -14.58 -21.31
CA CYS A 107 -1.35 -13.19 -21.61
C CYS A 107 -0.44 -12.53 -20.56
N LEU A 108 0.83 -12.38 -20.94
CA LEU A 108 1.76 -11.32 -20.57
C LEU A 108 1.15 -10.21 -19.68
N GLY A 109 1.56 -9.99 -18.44
CA GLY A 109 2.95 -10.06 -17.99
C GLY A 109 3.74 -8.92 -18.63
N ALA A 110 3.58 -7.70 -18.13
CA ALA A 110 4.38 -6.56 -18.56
C ALA A 110 4.70 -5.67 -17.36
N VAL A 111 5.55 -6.19 -16.48
CA VAL A 111 6.86 -5.58 -16.15
C VAL A 111 7.35 -6.00 -14.75
N PHE A 112 6.47 -6.37 -13.81
CA PHE A 112 6.90 -7.03 -12.58
C PHE A 112 5.89 -8.05 -12.05
N ASN A 113 6.23 -9.33 -12.20
CA ASN A 113 5.66 -10.44 -11.44
C ASN A 113 6.36 -10.46 -10.06
N LEU A 114 6.10 -9.46 -9.23
CA LEU A 114 6.36 -9.61 -7.81
C LEU A 114 5.14 -10.33 -7.25
N PRO A 115 5.29 -11.58 -6.77
CA PRO A 115 4.19 -12.23 -6.09
C PRO A 115 3.80 -11.30 -4.93
N MET A 116 2.52 -10.88 -4.87
CA MET A 116 1.91 -10.39 -3.63
C MET A 116 2.02 -11.56 -2.63
N SER A 117 3.16 -11.61 -1.96
CA SER A 117 3.69 -12.68 -1.12
C SER A 117 4.47 -12.00 0.00
N THR A 118 5.18 -12.77 0.82
CA THR A 118 5.84 -12.41 2.08
C THR A 118 6.53 -11.03 2.11
N VAL A 119 7.02 -10.51 0.98
CA VAL A 119 7.60 -9.16 0.86
C VAL A 119 6.58 -8.06 1.16
N THR A 120 5.34 -8.14 0.64
CA THR A 120 4.29 -7.14 0.88
C THR A 120 3.82 -7.17 2.34
N ILE A 121 3.80 -8.35 2.97
CA ILE A 121 3.51 -8.51 4.40
C ILE A 121 4.57 -7.79 5.25
N ILE A 122 5.85 -7.91 4.87
CA ILE A 122 6.95 -7.23 5.55
C ILE A 122 6.86 -5.72 5.31
N GLU A 123 6.54 -5.28 4.10
CA GLU A 123 6.38 -3.86 3.75
C GLU A 123 5.19 -3.21 4.48
N ASP A 124 3.99 -3.80 4.43
CA ASP A 124 2.81 -3.32 5.17
C ASP A 124 3.07 -3.31 6.68
N GLY A 125 3.73 -4.35 7.20
CA GLY A 125 4.13 -4.42 8.61
C GLY A 125 5.12 -3.31 9.00
N LEU A 126 6.10 -3.01 8.14
CA LEU A 126 7.05 -1.92 8.35
C LEU A 126 6.33 -0.56 8.34
N MET A 127 5.41 -0.33 7.40
CA MET A 127 4.63 0.91 7.32
C MET A 127 3.72 1.12 8.53
N ILE A 128 3.11 0.05 9.07
CA ILE A 128 2.35 0.11 10.31
C ILE A 128 3.26 0.46 11.49
N ALA A 129 4.42 -0.19 11.61
CA ALA A 129 5.38 0.11 12.67
C ALA A 129 5.88 1.56 12.61
N MET A 130 6.17 2.05 11.40
CA MET A 130 6.62 3.42 11.16
C MET A 130 5.53 4.44 11.50
N SER A 131 4.30 4.26 11.02
CA SER A 131 3.17 5.17 11.34
C SER A 131 2.80 5.15 12.82
N ALA A 132 2.85 3.99 13.48
CA ALA A 132 2.63 3.88 14.92
C ALA A 132 3.73 4.60 15.71
N TYR A 133 5.00 4.46 15.30
CA TYR A 133 6.11 5.19 15.92
C TYR A 133 5.91 6.71 15.78
N MET A 134 5.54 7.21 14.60
CA MET A 134 5.26 8.64 14.39
C MET A 134 4.01 9.16 15.12
N LEU A 135 3.14 8.29 15.63
CA LEU A 135 2.02 8.68 16.47
C LEU A 135 2.36 8.66 17.97
N LEU A 136 3.40 7.93 18.36
CA LEU A 136 3.84 7.76 19.75
C LEU A 136 5.05 8.64 20.12
N ALA A 137 5.86 9.01 19.13
CA ALA A 137 6.96 9.98 19.25
C ALA A 137 6.40 11.41 19.30
#